data_AF-A3QG72-F1
#
_entry.id   AF-A3QG72-F1
#
_cell.length_a   1.000
_cell.length_b   1.000
_cell.length_c   1.000
_cell.angle_alpha   90.00
_cell.angle_beta   90.00
_cell.angle_gamma   90.00
#
_symmetry.space_group_name_H-M   'P 1'
#
loop_
_entity.id
_entity.type
_entity.pdbx_description
1 polymer ?
#
loop_
_entity_poly.entity_id
_entity_poly.type
_entity_poly.pdbx_seq_one_letter_code
_entity_poly.pdbx_strand_id
1 'polypeptide(L)'
;MRQEDWFIFQEEICEHFNAIGAEAETNVSLTGVRTNHDVDVFVKTKFLGIDLKWIVEAKLWKRKVNKGHVLALRSISEDLGVDKAFIVSSSGFQSGAIEASKNTNVKLLTLDELKEETKGFIESEILKTYEARLDLLENRYWSHSKEIRIKYGLRHHLMDFQLKFTGQMLLGVARKALMAATDRNYPIILDTMHEEHQGEMQADNFQQLQNWFNLNFNHFESKLLAAEWEMHQNGEYNPNCILYTSDDVTPSKVMAKGMYMAEGNG
;
A
#
# COMPACT_ATOMS: atom_id res chain seq x y z
N MET A 1 3.53 -37.50 -11.73
CA MET A 1 4.01 -36.56 -10.71
C MET A 1 3.73 -37.21 -9.38
N ARG A 2 4.66 -37.15 -8.41
CA ARG A 2 4.41 -37.79 -7.12
C ARG A 2 3.48 -36.90 -6.29
N GLN A 3 2.60 -37.51 -5.51
CA GLN A 3 1.68 -36.81 -4.61
C GLN A 3 2.44 -35.91 -3.62
N GLU A 4 3.61 -36.36 -3.20
CA GLU A 4 4.56 -35.62 -2.36
C GLU A 4 5.03 -34.31 -3.02
N ASP A 5 5.38 -34.32 -4.32
CA ASP A 5 5.85 -33.11 -5.02
C ASP A 5 4.73 -32.04 -5.07
N TRP A 6 3.48 -32.46 -5.29
CA TRP A 6 2.33 -31.55 -5.30
C TRP A 6 1.99 -31.03 -3.90
N PHE A 7 2.10 -31.87 -2.87
CA PHE A 7 1.88 -31.45 -1.48
C PHE A 7 2.87 -30.35 -1.10
N ILE A 8 4.16 -30.51 -1.42
CA ILE A 8 5.18 -29.47 -1.18
C ILE A 8 4.80 -28.16 -1.90
N PHE A 9 4.27 -28.24 -3.12
CA PHE A 9 3.91 -27.04 -3.88
C PHE A 9 2.74 -26.26 -3.27
N GLN A 10 1.71 -26.92 -2.72
CA GLN A 10 0.64 -26.20 -2.00
C GLN A 10 1.14 -25.62 -0.67
N GLU A 11 2.03 -26.32 0.04
CA GLU A 11 2.61 -25.81 1.29
C GLU A 11 3.49 -24.58 1.01
N GLU A 12 4.25 -24.53 -0.08
CA GLU A 12 5.03 -23.33 -0.45
C GLU A 12 4.12 -22.12 -0.71
N ILE A 13 2.96 -22.33 -1.34
CA ILE A 13 1.95 -21.28 -1.53
C ILE A 13 1.41 -20.81 -0.17
N CYS A 14 1.10 -21.74 0.72
CA CYS A 14 0.61 -21.45 2.08
C CYS A 14 1.64 -20.66 2.90
N GLU A 15 2.89 -21.12 2.91
CA GLU A 15 4.01 -20.47 3.59
C GLU A 15 4.22 -19.04 3.08
N HIS A 16 4.10 -18.80 1.77
CA HIS A 16 4.18 -17.46 1.21
C HIS A 16 3.13 -16.51 1.81
N PHE A 17 1.86 -16.94 1.86
CA PHE A 17 0.80 -16.11 2.45
C PHE A 17 1.00 -15.87 3.95
N ASN A 18 1.46 -16.87 4.70
CA ASN A 18 1.80 -16.72 6.11
C ASN A 18 2.98 -15.75 6.31
N ALA A 19 4.01 -15.81 5.45
CA ALA A 19 5.18 -14.96 5.51
C ALA A 19 4.88 -13.47 5.27
N ILE A 20 3.84 -13.17 4.48
CA ILE A 20 3.38 -11.79 4.23
C ILE A 20 2.30 -11.32 5.22
N GLY A 21 2.05 -12.09 6.29
CA GLY A 21 1.18 -11.71 7.40
C GLY A 21 -0.31 -12.03 7.22
N ALA A 22 -0.69 -12.88 6.26
CA ALA A 22 -2.02 -13.47 6.20
C ALA A 22 -2.10 -14.74 7.07
N GLU A 23 -3.32 -15.21 7.34
CA GLU A 23 -3.57 -16.53 7.92
C GLU A 23 -3.91 -17.51 6.79
N ALA A 24 -3.01 -18.43 6.47
CA ALA A 24 -3.21 -19.43 5.43
C ALA A 24 -3.17 -20.86 5.99
N GLU A 25 -4.08 -21.69 5.51
CA GLU A 25 -4.25 -23.10 5.88
C GLU A 25 -4.42 -23.95 4.61
N THR A 26 -3.87 -25.16 4.60
CA THR A 26 -3.98 -26.09 3.46
C THR A 26 -5.04 -27.18 3.64
N ASN A 27 -5.52 -27.74 2.54
CA ASN A 27 -6.47 -28.85 2.50
C ASN A 27 -7.73 -28.60 3.36
N VAL A 28 -8.32 -27.41 3.21
CA VAL A 28 -9.46 -26.96 4.01
C VAL A 28 -10.77 -27.28 3.31
N SER A 29 -11.72 -27.85 4.05
CA SER A 29 -13.10 -28.00 3.57
C SER A 29 -13.95 -26.80 4.03
N LEU A 30 -14.50 -26.06 3.07
CA LEU A 30 -15.27 -24.85 3.32
C LEU A 30 -16.73 -25.07 2.91
N THR A 31 -17.65 -24.65 3.78
CA THR A 31 -19.09 -24.70 3.49
C THR A 31 -19.51 -23.46 2.70
N GLY A 32 -19.89 -23.67 1.45
CA GLY A 32 -20.53 -22.67 0.60
C GLY A 32 -22.05 -22.63 0.79
N VAL A 33 -22.69 -21.74 0.05
CA VAL A 33 -24.16 -21.58 0.09
C VAL A 33 -24.88 -22.85 -0.40
N ARG A 34 -24.28 -23.59 -1.35
CA ARG A 34 -24.92 -24.77 -1.97
C ARG A 34 -24.29 -26.09 -1.56
N THR A 35 -22.97 -26.12 -1.35
CA THR A 35 -22.24 -27.34 -1.01
C THR A 35 -20.93 -27.04 -0.29
N ASN A 36 -20.31 -28.08 0.26
CA ASN A 36 -18.92 -28.02 0.71
C ASN A 36 -17.97 -28.11 -0.47
N HIS A 37 -16.85 -27.40 -0.37
CA HIS A 37 -15.76 -27.41 -1.33
C HIS A 37 -14.44 -27.62 -0.59
N ASP A 38 -13.64 -28.56 -1.08
CA ASP A 38 -12.27 -28.74 -0.60
C ASP A 38 -11.36 -27.84 -1.44
N VAL A 39 -10.57 -27.00 -0.77
CA VAL A 39 -9.64 -26.07 -1.40
C VAL A 39 -8.20 -26.40 -1.00
N ASP A 40 -7.27 -26.25 -1.93
CA ASP A 40 -5.86 -26.57 -1.68
C ASP A 40 -5.26 -25.61 -0.63
N VAL A 41 -5.52 -24.30 -0.77
CA VAL A 41 -5.13 -23.30 0.24
C VAL A 41 -6.27 -22.31 0.47
N PHE A 42 -6.61 -22.07 1.73
CA PHE A 42 -7.53 -21.02 2.15
C PHE A 42 -6.76 -19.92 2.87
N VAL A 43 -7.01 -18.67 2.50
CA VAL A 43 -6.30 -17.50 3.04
C VAL A 43 -7.31 -16.53 3.63
N LYS A 44 -7.09 -16.12 4.88
CA LYS A 44 -7.79 -15.02 5.55
C LYS A 44 -6.81 -13.90 5.80
N THR A 45 -7.20 -12.66 5.53
CA THR A 45 -6.37 -11.50 5.81
C THR A 45 -7.25 -10.28 6.09
N LYS A 46 -6.68 -9.25 6.71
CA LYS A 46 -7.37 -8.00 7.02
C LYS A 46 -6.59 -6.82 6.48
N PHE A 47 -7.21 -6.06 5.59
CA PHE A 47 -6.66 -4.80 5.07
C PHE A 47 -7.63 -3.66 5.35
N LEU A 48 -7.13 -2.56 5.92
CA LEU A 48 -7.92 -1.37 6.26
C LEU A 48 -9.19 -1.70 7.09
N GLY A 49 -9.13 -2.72 7.95
CA GLY A 49 -10.26 -3.16 8.76
C GLY A 49 -11.25 -4.09 8.05
N ILE A 50 -11.07 -4.36 6.76
CA ILE A 50 -11.92 -5.24 5.94
C ILE A 50 -11.35 -6.66 5.97
N ASP A 51 -12.18 -7.63 6.36
CA ASP A 51 -11.85 -9.05 6.27
C ASP A 51 -11.90 -9.50 4.81
N LEU A 52 -10.79 -10.04 4.31
CA LEU A 52 -10.70 -10.62 2.97
C LEU A 52 -10.49 -12.13 3.08
N LYS A 53 -11.15 -12.87 2.19
CA LYS A 53 -11.05 -14.32 2.05
C LYS A 53 -10.61 -14.67 0.64
N TRP A 54 -9.50 -15.40 0.50
CA TRP A 54 -9.04 -15.91 -0.78
C TRP A 54 -8.93 -17.43 -0.75
N ILE A 55 -9.04 -18.05 -1.93
CA ILE A 55 -8.80 -19.48 -2.13
C ILE A 55 -7.78 -19.69 -3.24
N VAL A 56 -7.02 -20.78 -3.14
CA VAL A 56 -6.02 -21.14 -4.14
C VAL A 56 -6.19 -22.59 -4.55
N GLU A 57 -6.06 -22.83 -5.84
CA GLU A 57 -5.93 -24.15 -6.48
C GLU A 57 -4.51 -24.32 -7.01
N ALA A 58 -3.77 -25.26 -6.44
CA ALA A 58 -2.38 -25.55 -6.75
C ALA A 58 -2.29 -26.61 -7.86
N LYS A 59 -1.93 -26.17 -9.07
CA LYS A 59 -1.81 -27.02 -10.27
C LYS A 59 -0.36 -27.24 -10.66
N LEU A 60 0.31 -28.11 -9.90
CA LEU A 60 1.61 -28.67 -10.30
C LEU A 60 1.34 -29.72 -11.39
N TRP A 61 1.28 -29.32 -12.66
CA TRP A 61 1.10 -30.26 -13.79
C TRP A 61 2.17 -30.06 -14.84
N LYS A 62 2.41 -31.07 -15.69
CA LYS A 62 3.25 -30.91 -16.89
C LYS A 62 2.51 -30.27 -18.07
N ARG A 63 1.17 -30.22 -17.99
CA ARG A 63 0.30 -29.66 -19.02
C ARG A 63 -0.30 -28.35 -18.53
N LYS A 64 -0.59 -27.46 -19.47
CA LYS A 64 -1.26 -26.20 -19.19
C LYS A 64 -2.67 -26.41 -18.63
N VAL A 65 -3.05 -25.57 -17.68
CA VAL A 65 -4.41 -25.52 -17.14
C VAL A 65 -5.38 -25.07 -18.24
N ASN A 66 -6.47 -25.81 -18.40
CA ASN A 66 -7.52 -25.54 -19.39
C ASN A 66 -8.67 -24.68 -18.83
N LYS A 67 -9.57 -24.24 -19.73
CA LYS A 67 -10.76 -23.43 -19.42
C LYS A 67 -11.69 -24.05 -18.36
N GLY A 68 -11.84 -25.38 -18.35
CA GLY A 68 -12.74 -26.06 -17.43
C GLY A 68 -12.37 -25.83 -15.96
N HIS A 69 -11.08 -25.83 -15.63
CA HIS A 69 -10.62 -25.58 -14.26
C HIS A 69 -10.93 -24.15 -13.80
N VAL A 70 -10.83 -23.17 -14.70
CA VAL A 70 -11.15 -21.77 -14.39
C VAL A 70 -12.65 -21.60 -14.10
N LEU A 71 -13.51 -22.20 -14.93
CA LEU A 71 -14.96 -22.15 -14.74
C LEU A 71 -15.39 -22.88 -13.45
N ALA A 72 -14.74 -23.99 -13.12
CA ALA A 72 -14.97 -24.71 -11.87
C ALA A 72 -14.60 -23.84 -10.67
N LEU A 73 -13.37 -23.31 -10.62
CA LEU A 73 -12.94 -22.46 -9.50
C LEU A 73 -13.79 -21.20 -9.36
N ARG A 74 -14.23 -20.61 -10.48
CA ARG A 74 -15.15 -19.47 -10.43
C ARG A 74 -16.47 -19.84 -9.74
N SER A 75 -17.04 -21.01 -10.06
CA SER A 75 -18.28 -21.45 -9.44
C SER A 75 -18.12 -21.71 -7.94
N ILE A 76 -16.97 -22.28 -7.54
CA ILE A 76 -16.59 -22.48 -6.13
C ILE A 76 -16.45 -21.11 -5.42
N SER A 77 -15.74 -20.18 -6.05
CA SER A 77 -15.53 -18.82 -5.55
C SER A 77 -16.85 -18.07 -5.32
N GLU A 78 -17.78 -18.16 -6.26
CA GLU A 78 -19.13 -17.58 -6.15
C GLU A 78 -19.97 -18.26 -5.05
N ASP A 79 -19.83 -19.57 -4.85
CA ASP A 79 -20.57 -20.30 -3.82
C ASP A 79 -20.02 -20.06 -2.39
N LEU A 80 -18.71 -19.84 -2.27
CA LEU A 80 -18.04 -19.51 -1.01
C LEU A 80 -18.08 -18.01 -0.67
N GLY A 81 -18.33 -17.14 -1.66
CA GLY A 81 -18.33 -15.68 -1.47
C GLY A 81 -16.96 -15.11 -1.12
N VAL A 82 -15.90 -15.60 -1.78
CA VAL A 82 -14.50 -15.16 -1.56
C VAL A 82 -14.15 -13.96 -2.44
N ASP A 83 -13.27 -13.09 -1.96
CA ASP A 83 -12.90 -11.85 -2.65
C ASP A 83 -12.05 -12.11 -3.90
N LYS A 84 -11.13 -13.08 -3.81
CA LYS A 84 -10.28 -13.52 -4.92
C LYS A 84 -10.10 -15.03 -4.88
N ALA A 85 -9.93 -15.61 -6.06
CA ALA A 85 -9.54 -17.01 -6.21
C ALA A 85 -8.34 -17.10 -7.14
N PHE A 86 -7.39 -17.97 -6.84
CA PHE A 86 -6.16 -18.11 -7.61
C PHE A 86 -6.05 -19.53 -8.15
N ILE A 87 -5.66 -19.67 -9.41
CA ILE A 87 -5.05 -20.91 -9.89
C ILE A 87 -3.56 -20.65 -10.02
N VAL A 88 -2.76 -21.41 -9.28
CA VAL A 88 -1.31 -21.32 -9.33
C VAL A 88 -0.77 -22.51 -10.10
N SER A 89 -0.10 -22.27 -11.24
CA SER A 89 0.32 -23.33 -12.17
C SER A 89 1.81 -23.29 -12.44
N SER A 90 2.47 -24.46 -12.41
CA SER A 90 3.88 -24.57 -12.79
C SER A 90 4.13 -24.61 -14.31
N SER A 91 3.10 -24.93 -15.10
CA SER A 91 3.19 -25.03 -16.56
C SER A 91 2.39 -23.96 -17.30
N GLY A 92 1.79 -23.01 -16.57
CA GLY A 92 0.95 -21.94 -17.10
C GLY A 92 -0.42 -22.40 -17.61
N PHE A 93 -0.98 -21.61 -18.53
CA PHE A 93 -2.40 -21.65 -18.89
C PHE A 93 -2.64 -21.69 -20.41
N GLN A 94 -3.72 -22.34 -20.83
CA GLN A 94 -4.18 -22.29 -22.22
C GLN A 94 -4.88 -20.95 -22.51
N SER A 95 -4.94 -20.53 -23.77
CA SER A 95 -5.59 -19.26 -24.17
C SER A 95 -7.04 -19.18 -23.70
N GLY A 96 -7.81 -20.26 -23.83
CA GLY A 96 -9.20 -20.31 -23.36
C GLY A 96 -9.35 -20.25 -21.84
N ALA A 97 -8.31 -20.61 -21.06
CA ALA A 97 -8.30 -20.41 -19.61
C ALA A 97 -8.10 -18.92 -19.27
N ILE A 98 -7.11 -18.29 -19.93
CA ILE A 98 -6.85 -16.85 -19.78
C ILE A 98 -8.09 -16.04 -20.12
N GLU A 99 -8.73 -16.33 -21.27
CA GLU A 99 -9.97 -15.69 -21.68
C GLU A 99 -11.09 -15.85 -20.64
N ALA A 100 -11.27 -17.05 -20.09
CA ALA A 100 -12.31 -17.32 -19.09
C ALA A 100 -12.08 -16.64 -17.73
N SER A 101 -10.83 -16.26 -17.42
CA SER A 101 -10.49 -15.53 -16.19
C SER A 101 -10.70 -14.01 -16.28
N LYS A 102 -10.77 -13.46 -17.51
CA LYS A 102 -10.91 -12.01 -17.71
C LYS A 102 -12.20 -11.49 -17.08
N ASN A 103 -12.12 -10.33 -16.43
CA ASN A 103 -13.25 -9.67 -15.75
C ASN A 103 -13.93 -10.55 -14.68
N THR A 104 -13.16 -11.43 -14.04
CA THR A 104 -13.60 -12.23 -12.88
C THR A 104 -12.66 -11.97 -11.71
N ASN A 105 -13.04 -12.46 -10.52
CA ASN A 105 -12.17 -12.47 -9.35
C ASN A 105 -11.17 -13.66 -9.36
N VAL A 106 -11.16 -14.46 -10.43
CA VAL A 106 -10.19 -15.56 -10.61
C VAL A 106 -8.93 -15.04 -11.29
N LYS A 107 -7.78 -15.28 -10.67
CA LYS A 107 -6.44 -14.94 -11.20
C LYS A 107 -5.68 -16.21 -11.55
N LEU A 108 -4.95 -16.15 -12.66
CA LEU A 108 -4.16 -17.25 -13.19
C LEU A 108 -2.69 -16.85 -13.13
N LEU A 109 -1.93 -17.47 -12.23
CA LEU A 109 -0.57 -17.06 -11.91
C LEU A 109 0.36 -18.27 -11.85
N THR A 110 1.64 -18.06 -12.12
CA THR A 110 2.72 -18.88 -11.61
C THR A 110 2.98 -18.53 -10.14
N LEU A 111 3.81 -19.33 -9.46
CA LEU A 111 4.15 -19.02 -8.07
C LEU A 111 4.90 -17.69 -7.93
N ASP A 112 5.81 -17.39 -8.86
CA ASP A 112 6.57 -16.14 -8.85
C ASP A 112 5.65 -14.93 -9.13
N GLU A 113 4.70 -15.07 -10.07
CA GLU A 113 3.70 -14.03 -10.33
C GLU A 113 2.76 -13.83 -9.13
N LEU A 114 2.41 -14.89 -8.39
CA LEU A 114 1.65 -14.78 -7.15
C LEU A 114 2.42 -14.00 -6.10
N LYS A 115 3.71 -14.31 -5.91
CA LYS A 115 4.59 -13.62 -4.96
C LYS A 115 4.67 -12.12 -5.29
N GLU A 116 4.83 -11.77 -6.56
CA GLU A 116 4.90 -10.39 -7.02
C GLU A 116 3.55 -9.64 -6.92
N GLU A 117 2.43 -10.28 -7.33
CA GLU A 117 1.10 -9.65 -7.26
C GLU A 117 0.67 -9.39 -5.81
N THR A 118 0.89 -10.35 -4.92
CA THR A 118 0.53 -10.22 -3.50
C THR A 118 1.39 -9.21 -2.76
N LYS A 119 2.71 -9.19 -3.03
CA LYS A 119 3.61 -8.13 -2.52
C LYS A 119 3.13 -6.75 -2.98
N GLY A 120 2.88 -6.59 -4.28
CA GLY A 120 2.37 -5.34 -4.84
C GLY A 120 1.05 -4.87 -4.25
N PHE A 121 0.13 -5.81 -4.01
CA PHE A 121 -1.13 -5.52 -3.33
C PHE A 121 -0.89 -4.98 -1.92
N ILE A 122 -0.05 -5.66 -1.12
CA ILE A 122 0.29 -5.22 0.24
C ILE A 122 0.90 -3.82 0.25
N GLU A 123 1.88 -3.58 -0.62
CA GLU A 123 2.52 -2.27 -0.74
C GLU A 123 1.47 -1.19 -1.05
N SER A 124 0.54 -1.46 -1.98
CA SER A 124 -0.53 -0.52 -2.34
C SER A 124 -1.50 -0.23 -1.19
N GLU A 125 -1.87 -1.24 -0.41
CA GLU A 125 -2.75 -1.04 0.76
C GLU A 125 -2.06 -0.24 1.86
N ILE A 126 -0.76 -0.47 2.07
CA ILE A 126 0.03 0.29 3.02
C ILE A 126 0.19 1.74 2.55
N LEU A 127 0.44 2.00 1.26
CA LEU A 127 0.52 3.36 0.72
C LEU A 127 -0.76 4.16 0.97
N LYS A 128 -1.95 3.55 0.85
CA LYS A 128 -3.23 4.19 1.20
C LYS A 128 -3.28 4.64 2.66
N THR A 129 -2.69 3.88 3.59
CA THR A 129 -2.64 4.29 5.01
C THR A 129 -1.77 5.52 5.23
N TYR A 130 -0.63 5.61 4.52
CA TYR A 130 0.24 6.78 4.58
C TYR A 130 -0.40 8.00 3.92
N GLU A 131 -1.10 7.82 2.80
CA GLU A 131 -1.88 8.88 2.17
C GLU A 131 -2.93 9.44 3.13
N ALA A 132 -3.72 8.58 3.79
CA ALA A 132 -4.71 9.01 4.77
C ALA A 132 -4.08 9.74 5.96
N ARG A 133 -2.94 9.26 6.47
CA ARG A 133 -2.20 9.96 7.54
C ARG A 133 -1.69 11.32 7.07
N LEU A 134 -1.21 11.41 5.83
CA LEU A 134 -0.71 12.65 5.25
C LEU A 134 -1.84 13.67 5.05
N ASP A 135 -3.04 13.24 4.66
CA ASP A 135 -4.24 14.09 4.62
C ASP A 135 -4.55 14.69 5.99
N LEU A 136 -4.48 13.91 7.07
CA LEU A 136 -4.70 14.40 8.44
C LEU A 136 -3.64 15.43 8.87
N LEU A 137 -2.35 15.14 8.60
CA LEU A 137 -1.26 16.06 8.90
C LEU A 137 -1.37 17.36 8.12
N GLU A 138 -1.70 17.25 6.84
CA GLU A 138 -1.87 18.40 5.97
C GLU A 138 -3.02 19.30 6.45
N ASN A 139 -4.18 18.71 6.77
CA ASN A 139 -5.32 19.44 7.32
C ASN A 139 -4.95 20.19 8.62
N ARG A 140 -4.32 19.48 9.57
CA ARG A 140 -3.89 20.10 10.83
C ARG A 140 -2.87 21.21 10.61
N TYR A 141 -1.91 21.02 9.71
CA TYR A 141 -0.92 22.04 9.36
C TYR A 141 -1.55 23.28 8.72
N TRP A 142 -2.45 23.14 7.75
CA TRP A 142 -3.10 24.28 7.09
C TRP A 142 -4.23 24.92 7.91
N SER A 143 -4.65 24.28 9.00
CA SER A 143 -5.60 24.89 9.94
C SER A 143 -5.03 26.16 10.61
N HIS A 144 -3.70 26.26 10.69
CA HIS A 144 -3.00 27.41 11.26
C HIS A 144 -2.65 28.44 10.19
N SER A 145 -2.83 29.73 10.53
CA SER A 145 -2.45 30.83 9.62
C SER A 145 -0.96 30.75 9.24
N LYS A 146 -0.59 31.42 8.15
CA LYS A 146 0.81 31.46 7.73
C LYS A 146 1.69 32.09 8.83
N GLU A 147 1.21 33.18 9.44
CA GLU A 147 1.87 33.94 10.49
C GLU A 147 2.07 33.08 11.75
N ILE A 148 1.04 32.34 12.18
CA ILE A 148 1.12 31.41 13.30
C ILE A 148 2.16 30.32 13.03
N ARG A 149 2.14 29.70 11.84
CA ARG A 149 3.13 28.67 11.51
C ARG A 149 4.56 29.19 11.45
N ILE A 150 4.76 30.44 11.06
CA ILE A 150 6.08 31.09 11.11
C ILE A 150 6.49 31.33 12.56
N LYS A 151 5.60 31.92 13.37
CA LYS A 151 5.86 32.23 14.78
C LYS A 151 6.29 31.00 15.59
N TYR A 152 5.67 29.85 15.34
CA TYR A 152 5.90 28.60 16.07
C TYR A 152 6.80 27.61 15.32
N GLY A 153 7.61 28.06 14.35
CA GLY A 153 8.67 27.25 13.76
C GLY A 153 8.20 26.06 12.89
N LEU A 154 6.96 26.08 12.42
CA LEU A 154 6.43 25.09 11.46
C LEU A 154 6.71 25.48 10.00
N ARG A 155 7.11 26.73 9.78
CA ARG A 155 7.41 27.32 8.48
C ARG A 155 8.47 28.41 8.62
N HIS A 156 9.37 28.55 7.66
CA HIS A 156 10.29 29.69 7.61
C HIS A 156 9.67 30.97 7.06
N HIS A 157 10.23 32.08 7.49
CA HIS A 157 10.06 33.37 6.83
C HIS A 157 10.92 33.43 5.55
N LEU A 158 10.49 34.20 4.54
CA LEU A 158 11.19 34.30 3.24
C LEU A 158 12.65 34.81 3.32
N MET A 159 13.04 35.39 4.46
CA MET A 159 14.38 35.95 4.70
C MET A 159 15.22 35.11 5.65
N ASP A 160 14.69 33.97 6.12
CA ASP A 160 15.42 33.04 6.96
C ASP A 160 16.14 32.02 6.08
N PHE A 161 17.47 32.09 6.04
CA PHE A 161 18.31 31.20 5.25
C PHE A 161 18.62 29.88 5.96
N GLN A 162 18.33 29.78 7.27
CA GLN A 162 18.48 28.53 8.02
C GLN A 162 17.23 27.68 7.80
N LEU A 163 17.21 26.86 6.76
CA LEU A 163 16.10 25.95 6.41
C LEU A 163 15.92 24.80 7.43
N LYS A 164 15.91 25.09 8.74
CA LYS A 164 15.75 24.10 9.83
C LYS A 164 14.63 23.09 9.61
N PHE A 165 13.38 23.53 9.48
CA PHE A 165 12.23 22.67 9.15
C PHE A 165 11.09 23.43 8.47
N THR A 166 10.49 22.87 7.40
CA THR A 166 9.18 23.32 6.91
C THR A 166 8.20 22.17 6.73
N GLY A 167 7.01 22.30 7.32
CA GLY A 167 5.94 21.34 7.10
C GLY A 167 5.52 21.25 5.63
N GLN A 168 5.50 22.39 4.91
CA GLN A 168 5.11 22.41 3.50
C GLN A 168 6.03 21.56 2.62
N MET A 169 7.36 21.67 2.78
CA MET A 169 8.29 20.90 1.96
C MET A 169 8.22 19.42 2.30
N LEU A 170 8.14 19.08 3.59
CA LEU A 170 8.01 17.67 4.00
C LEU A 170 6.73 17.04 3.43
N LEU A 171 5.59 17.74 3.48
CA LEU A 171 4.35 17.30 2.85
C LEU A 171 4.52 17.10 1.34
N GLY A 172 5.18 18.04 0.65
CA GLY A 172 5.44 17.96 -0.79
C GLY A 172 6.31 16.75 -1.17
N VAL A 173 7.43 16.54 -0.46
CA VAL A 173 8.32 15.39 -0.68
C VAL A 173 7.61 14.07 -0.37
N ALA A 174 6.84 14.00 0.73
CA ALA A 174 6.08 12.82 1.09
C ALA A 174 5.03 12.46 0.03
N ARG A 175 4.28 13.44 -0.50
CA ARG A 175 3.33 13.24 -1.60
C ARG A 175 4.02 12.77 -2.87
N LYS A 176 5.16 13.37 -3.23
CA LYS A 176 5.97 12.94 -4.39
C LYS A 176 6.41 11.49 -4.22
N ALA A 177 6.87 11.13 -3.03
CA ALA A 177 7.28 9.77 -2.72
C ALA A 177 6.12 8.77 -2.81
N LEU A 178 4.91 9.14 -2.36
CA LEU A 178 3.70 8.32 -2.56
C LEU A 178 3.40 8.09 -4.06
N MET A 179 3.52 9.14 -4.89
CA MET A 179 3.32 9.03 -6.34
C MET A 179 4.35 8.09 -6.97
N ALA A 180 5.64 8.29 -6.69
CA ALA A 180 6.72 7.47 -7.22
C ALA A 180 6.58 6.00 -6.79
N ALA A 181 6.24 5.74 -5.52
CA ALA A 181 6.04 4.40 -5.00
C ALA A 181 4.82 3.70 -5.61
N THR A 182 3.73 4.44 -5.87
CA THR A 182 2.55 3.91 -6.56
C THR A 182 2.88 3.48 -7.98
N ASP A 183 3.72 4.24 -8.68
CA ASP A 183 4.24 3.91 -10.00
C ASP A 183 5.39 2.89 -9.96
N ARG A 184 5.78 2.42 -8.77
CA ARG A 184 6.91 1.51 -8.51
C ARG A 184 8.25 2.04 -9.02
N ASN A 185 8.41 3.35 -9.07
CA ASN A 185 9.62 4.03 -9.52
C ASN A 185 10.59 4.22 -8.35
N TYR A 186 11.57 3.32 -8.26
CA TYR A 186 12.70 3.40 -7.33
C TYR A 186 14.02 3.54 -8.10
N PRO A 187 15.06 4.17 -7.52
CA PRO A 187 15.09 4.79 -6.21
C PRO A 187 14.30 6.12 -6.16
N ILE A 188 13.81 6.47 -4.97
CA ILE A 188 13.06 7.70 -4.70
C ILE A 188 13.95 8.68 -3.94
N ILE A 189 14.14 9.89 -4.46
CA ILE A 189 14.84 10.97 -3.76
C ILE A 189 13.92 11.54 -2.68
N LEU A 190 14.38 11.60 -1.44
CA LEU A 190 13.62 11.99 -0.25
C LEU A 190 14.18 13.22 0.46
N ASP A 191 15.15 13.90 -0.16
CA ASP A 191 15.75 15.09 0.39
C ASP A 191 14.72 16.24 0.51
N THR A 192 14.61 16.79 1.72
CA THR A 192 13.75 17.93 2.05
C THR A 192 14.51 19.25 2.03
N MET A 193 15.82 19.21 1.85
CA MET A 193 16.76 20.35 1.95
C MET A 193 16.72 21.03 3.33
N HIS A 194 16.25 20.32 4.35
CA HIS A 194 16.18 20.82 5.72
C HIS A 194 17.47 20.54 6.49
N GLU A 195 17.85 21.44 7.41
CA GLU A 195 18.93 21.14 8.35
C GLU A 195 18.52 20.04 9.33
N GLU A 196 17.26 20.07 9.81
CA GLU A 196 16.68 19.01 10.62
C GLU A 196 15.92 18.04 9.73
N HIS A 197 16.51 16.87 9.46
CA HIS A 197 15.86 15.79 8.72
C HIS A 197 15.84 14.50 9.53
N GLN A 198 14.96 13.57 9.13
CA GLN A 198 14.88 12.24 9.70
C GLN A 198 14.99 11.18 8.60
N GLY A 199 15.70 10.10 8.90
CA GLY A 199 15.92 9.01 7.95
C GLY A 199 16.83 9.40 6.78
N GLU A 200 16.92 8.48 5.83
CA GLU A 200 17.77 8.57 4.64
C GLU A 200 17.24 9.57 3.61
N MET A 201 18.14 10.13 2.80
CA MET A 201 17.79 11.06 1.72
C MET A 201 17.30 10.37 0.44
N GLN A 202 17.32 9.03 0.41
CA GLN A 202 16.87 8.21 -0.70
C GLN A 202 16.26 6.91 -0.16
N ALA A 203 15.26 6.38 -0.87
CA ALA A 203 14.78 5.02 -0.67
C ALA A 203 14.93 4.21 -1.96
N ASP A 204 15.64 3.10 -1.89
CA ASP A 204 15.85 2.13 -2.97
C ASP A 204 14.74 1.08 -3.05
N ASN A 205 13.95 0.94 -1.99
CA ASN A 205 12.87 -0.04 -1.90
C ASN A 205 11.77 0.41 -0.93
N PHE A 206 10.66 -0.33 -0.94
CA PHE A 206 9.48 -0.02 -0.14
C PHE A 206 9.75 0.00 1.37
N GLN A 207 10.58 -0.91 1.89
CA GLN A 207 10.89 -0.96 3.32
C GLN A 207 11.62 0.32 3.78
N GLN A 208 12.59 0.80 3.00
CA GLN A 208 13.27 2.05 3.29
C GLN A 208 12.32 3.24 3.22
N LEU A 209 11.40 3.25 2.25
CA LEU A 209 10.38 4.29 2.14
C LEU A 209 9.41 4.28 3.34
N GLN A 210 8.96 3.10 3.80
CA GLN A 210 8.12 2.97 4.99
C GLN A 210 8.83 3.52 6.23
N ASN A 211 10.11 3.20 6.40
CA ASN A 211 10.91 3.74 7.52
C ASN A 211 10.97 5.26 7.45
N TRP A 212 11.20 5.82 6.26
CA TRP A 212 11.22 7.27 6.06
C TRP A 212 9.88 7.93 6.40
N PHE A 213 8.75 7.38 5.92
CA PHE A 213 7.42 7.91 6.24
C PHE A 213 7.17 7.89 7.75
N ASN A 214 7.46 6.78 8.43
CA ASN A 214 7.24 6.66 9.86
C ASN A 214 8.06 7.69 10.66
N LEU A 215 9.36 7.80 10.36
CA LEU A 215 10.25 8.73 11.05
C LEU A 215 9.81 10.19 10.84
N ASN A 216 9.55 10.57 9.59
CA ASN A 216 9.22 11.95 9.27
C ASN A 216 7.81 12.34 9.71
N PHE A 217 6.83 11.44 9.63
CA PHE A 217 5.47 11.73 10.11
C PHE A 217 5.44 11.85 11.64
N ASN A 218 6.17 10.99 12.38
CA ASN A 218 6.32 11.13 13.83
C ASN A 218 6.98 12.46 14.20
N HIS A 219 8.04 12.84 13.46
CA HIS A 219 8.73 14.10 13.67
C HIS A 219 7.82 15.31 13.41
N PHE A 220 7.06 15.28 12.32
CA PHE A 220 6.13 16.36 11.99
C PHE A 220 5.00 16.46 13.01
N GLU A 221 4.42 15.34 13.43
CA GLU A 221 3.41 15.30 14.49
C GLU A 221 3.95 15.87 15.80
N SER A 222 5.17 15.52 16.18
CA SER A 222 5.81 16.06 17.38
C SER A 222 5.97 17.58 17.30
N LYS A 223 6.39 18.11 16.14
CA LYS A 223 6.50 19.57 15.93
C LYS A 223 5.15 20.26 15.97
N LEU A 224 4.13 19.71 15.29
CA LEU A 224 2.77 20.23 15.34
C LEU A 224 2.23 20.24 16.76
N LEU A 225 2.39 19.15 17.51
CA LEU A 225 1.91 19.05 18.89
C LEU A 225 2.59 20.07 19.81
N ALA A 226 3.91 20.21 19.72
CA ALA A 226 4.66 21.20 20.52
C ALA A 226 4.22 22.63 20.18
N ALA A 227 4.14 22.95 18.89
CA ALA A 227 3.71 24.26 18.41
C ALA A 227 2.28 24.59 18.89
N GLU A 228 1.35 23.65 18.78
CA GLU A 228 -0.03 23.84 19.22
C GLU A 228 -0.17 23.96 20.74
N TRP A 229 0.66 23.24 21.50
CA TRP A 229 0.73 23.40 22.95
C TRP A 229 1.19 24.82 23.32
N GLU A 230 2.24 25.33 22.68
CA GLU A 230 2.71 26.70 22.91
C GLU A 230 1.68 27.74 22.46
N MET A 231 1.01 27.54 21.32
CA MET A 231 -0.12 28.37 20.88
C MET A 231 -1.21 28.42 21.94
N HIS A 232 -1.54 27.29 22.55
CA HIS A 232 -2.55 27.21 23.60
C HIS A 232 -2.13 28.01 24.84
N GLN A 233 -0.89 27.83 25.31
CA GLN A 233 -0.36 28.57 26.46
C GLN A 233 -0.36 30.09 26.23
N ASN A 234 -0.15 30.52 24.99
CA ASN A 234 -0.13 31.93 24.60
C ASN A 234 -1.52 32.50 24.24
N GLY A 235 -2.59 31.69 24.27
CA GLY A 235 -3.93 32.12 23.87
C GLY A 235 -4.10 32.36 22.37
N GLU A 236 -3.24 31.75 21.55
CA GLU A 236 -3.18 31.93 20.09
C GLU A 236 -3.61 30.69 19.29
N TYR A 237 -4.03 29.62 19.99
CA TYR A 237 -4.55 28.42 19.35
C TYR A 237 -5.95 28.66 18.77
N ASN A 238 -6.01 28.94 17.47
CA ASN A 238 -7.25 29.23 16.74
C ASN A 238 -7.23 28.58 15.34
N PRO A 239 -7.28 27.24 15.24
CA PRO A 239 -7.28 26.54 13.97
C PRO A 239 -8.56 26.84 13.16
N ASN A 240 -8.43 27.04 11.86
CA ASN A 240 -9.60 27.08 10.97
C ASN A 240 -10.21 25.66 10.88
N CYS A 241 -11.54 25.56 10.83
CA CYS A 241 -12.25 24.28 10.78
C CYS A 241 -12.44 23.76 9.34
N ILE A 242 -11.50 24.04 8.42
CA ILE A 242 -11.59 23.59 7.03
C ILE A 242 -10.94 22.21 6.93
N LEU A 243 -11.72 21.23 6.47
CA LEU A 243 -11.25 19.88 6.20
C LEU A 243 -11.23 19.65 4.70
N TYR A 244 -10.03 19.55 4.14
CA TYR A 244 -9.79 19.06 2.80
C TYR A 244 -9.95 17.55 2.76
N THR A 245 -10.65 17.09 1.75
CA THR A 245 -10.83 15.68 1.39
C THR A 245 -9.69 15.18 0.51
N SER A 246 -9.61 13.86 0.32
CA SER A 246 -8.64 13.24 -0.59
C SER A 246 -8.75 13.75 -2.04
N ASP A 247 -9.91 14.25 -2.44
CA ASP A 247 -10.16 14.73 -3.82
C ASP A 247 -9.75 16.19 -4.02
N ASP A 248 -9.53 16.94 -2.93
CA ASP A 248 -9.16 18.35 -3.02
C ASP A 248 -7.72 18.53 -3.51
N VAL A 249 -7.53 19.54 -4.37
CA VAL A 249 -6.20 19.96 -4.84
C VAL A 249 -5.56 20.85 -3.79
N THR A 250 -4.69 20.27 -2.98
CA THR A 250 -3.94 20.98 -1.93
C THR A 250 -2.61 21.52 -2.45
N PRO A 251 -2.03 22.56 -1.79
CA PRO A 251 -0.72 23.07 -2.17
C PRO A 251 0.39 21.99 -2.18
N SER A 252 0.34 21.01 -1.29
CA SER A 252 1.33 19.92 -1.28
C SER A 252 1.20 19.00 -2.49
N LYS A 253 -0.03 18.66 -2.93
CA LYS A 253 -0.28 17.84 -4.13
C LYS A 253 0.21 18.54 -5.40
N VAL A 254 -0.01 19.85 -5.52
CA VAL A 254 0.49 20.66 -6.66
C VAL A 254 2.02 20.68 -6.68
N MET A 255 2.64 20.94 -5.52
CA MET A 255 4.10 20.93 -5.38
C MET A 255 4.70 19.57 -5.73
N ALA A 256 4.13 18.49 -5.19
CA ALA A 256 4.57 17.12 -5.43
C ALA A 256 4.51 16.74 -6.91
N LYS A 257 3.42 17.08 -7.60
CA LYS A 257 3.29 16.86 -9.04
C LYS A 257 4.38 17.59 -9.82
N GLY A 258 4.70 18.84 -9.43
CA GLY A 258 5.79 19.60 -10.03
C GLY A 258 7.15 18.92 -9.84
N MET A 259 7.45 18.46 -8.61
CA MET A 259 8.69 17.75 -8.30
C MET A 259 8.81 16.43 -9.08
N TYR A 260 7.74 15.62 -9.09
CA TYR A 260 7.71 14.33 -9.77
C TYR A 260 7.95 14.46 -11.28
N MET A 261 7.32 15.46 -11.91
CA MET A 261 7.49 15.73 -13.34
C MET A 261 8.88 16.28 -13.68
N ALA A 262 9.54 16.98 -12.74
CA ALA A 262 10.89 17.48 -12.96
C ALA A 262 11.94 16.35 -12.95
N GLU A 263 11.73 15.32 -12.13
CA GLU A 263 12.61 14.15 -12.06
C GLU A 263 12.49 13.24 -13.30
N GLY A 264 11.29 13.13 -13.91
CA GLY A 264 11.08 12.32 -15.12
C GLY A 264 11.53 12.97 -16.45
N ASN A 265 11.88 14.26 -16.43
CA ASN A 265 12.37 15.00 -17.62
C ASN A 265 13.90 15.25 -17.58
N GLY A 266 14.60 14.64 -16.63
CA GLY A 266 16.05 14.76 -16.41
C GLY A 266 16.86 13.60 -16.99
#